data_AF-A0A7V5H4H9-F1
#
_entry.id   AF-A0A7V5H4H9-F1
#
_cell.length_a   1.000
_cell.length_b   1.000
_cell.length_c   1.000
_cell.angle_alpha   90.00
_cell.angle_beta   90.00
_cell.angle_gamma   90.00
#
_symmetry.space_group_name_H-M   'P 1'
#
loop_
_entity.id
_entity.type
_entity.pdbx_description
1 polymer ?
#
loop_
_entity_poly.entity_id
_entity_poly.type
_entity_poly.pdbx_seq_one_letter_code
_entity_poly.pdbx_strand_id
1 'polypeptide(L)'
;SLDDVFHRWPQVYLPNYGWVHIDPQGGDKPVARDRAMNIGHLSNRFLITTLNGGDSKYLGWYYDYNQVYQCDPQLKIEIENFAEWEPLEKK
;
A
#
# COMPACT_ATOMS: atom_id res chain seq x y z
N SER A 1 -13.65 -7.20 0.24
CA SER A 1 -12.37 -7.61 -0.42
C SER A 1 -11.32 -7.65 0.65
N LEU A 2 -10.33 -8.54 0.51
CA LEU A 2 -9.30 -8.84 1.51
C LEU A 2 -7.93 -8.43 0.96
N ASP A 3 -7.15 -7.68 1.74
CA ASP A 3 -5.73 -7.39 1.49
C ASP A 3 -4.89 -7.86 2.68
N ASP A 4 -3.94 -8.74 2.42
CA ASP A 4 -2.99 -9.32 3.37
C ASP A 4 -1.55 -8.80 3.16
N VAL A 5 -1.28 -8.10 2.06
CA VAL A 5 0.08 -7.63 1.69
C VAL A 5 0.24 -6.12 1.88
N PHE A 6 -0.88 -5.39 1.90
CA PHE A 6 -0.94 -3.93 1.93
C PHE A 6 -0.16 -3.36 0.74
N HIS A 7 -0.74 -3.53 -0.46
CA HIS A 7 -0.07 -3.17 -1.72
C HIS A 7 0.43 -1.74 -1.69
N ARG A 8 1.68 -1.54 -2.11
CA ARG A 8 2.39 -0.27 -1.96
C ARG A 8 3.14 0.09 -3.23
N TRP A 9 3.25 1.38 -3.51
CA TRP A 9 3.97 1.88 -4.67
C TRP A 9 4.59 3.26 -4.39
N PRO A 10 5.71 3.61 -5.05
CA PRO A 10 6.32 4.92 -4.94
C PRO A 10 5.56 5.99 -5.75
N GLN A 11 5.80 7.26 -5.38
CA GLN A 11 5.50 8.41 -6.21
C GLN A 11 6.79 9.11 -6.62
N VAL A 12 6.87 9.56 -7.88
CA VAL A 12 8.00 10.31 -8.42
C VAL A 12 7.55 11.73 -8.72
N TYR A 13 8.26 12.72 -8.18
CA TYR A 13 8.00 14.12 -8.49
C TYR A 13 8.61 14.49 -9.84
N LEU A 14 7.75 14.92 -10.76
CA LEU A 14 8.17 15.48 -12.05
C LEU A 14 8.11 17.01 -11.98
N PRO A 15 9.23 17.73 -12.22
CA PRO A 15 9.24 19.18 -12.22
C PRO A 15 8.17 19.76 -13.13
N ASN A 16 7.45 20.78 -12.63
CA ASN A 16 6.34 21.46 -13.31
C ASN A 16 5.09 20.60 -13.58
N TYR A 17 5.02 19.37 -13.07
CA TYR A 17 3.87 18.47 -13.24
C TYR A 17 3.31 18.00 -11.89
N GLY A 18 4.19 17.65 -10.94
CA GLY A 18 3.82 17.19 -9.61
C GLY A 18 4.17 15.72 -9.35
N TRP A 19 3.57 15.15 -8.32
CA TRP A 19 3.77 13.75 -7.94
C TRP A 19 3.02 12.82 -8.89
N VAL A 20 3.73 11.82 -9.41
CA VAL A 20 3.19 10.79 -10.31
C VAL A 20 3.31 9.44 -9.65
N HIS A 21 2.20 8.70 -9.56
CA HIS A 21 2.20 7.33 -9.10
C HIS A 21 3.00 6.43 -10.05
N ILE A 22 3.92 5.63 -9.53
CA ILE A 22 4.67 4.64 -10.30
C ILE A 22 4.51 3.30 -9.59
N ASP A 23 3.93 2.30 -10.23
CA ASP A 23 3.86 0.93 -9.72
C ASP A 23 4.80 0.01 -10.52
N PRO A 24 6.03 -0.26 -10.02
CA PRO A 24 6.98 -1.15 -10.69
C PRO A 24 6.54 -2.62 -10.73
N GLN A 25 5.71 -3.04 -9.77
CA GLN A 25 5.24 -4.43 -9.68
C GLN A 25 4.30 -4.79 -10.83
N GLY A 26 3.57 -3.80 -11.35
CA GLY A 26 2.76 -3.97 -12.57
C GLY A 26 3.55 -4.05 -13.88
N GLY A 27 4.88 -3.87 -13.85
CA GLY A 27 5.73 -3.72 -15.03
C GLY A 27 6.05 -4.99 -15.82
N ASP A 28 5.82 -6.18 -15.26
CA ASP A 28 6.07 -7.45 -15.96
C ASP A 28 4.89 -7.82 -16.88
N LYS A 29 4.84 -7.16 -18.05
CA LYS A 29 3.81 -7.35 -19.07
C LYS A 29 4.40 -7.55 -20.47
N PRO A 30 3.75 -8.31 -21.37
CA PRO A 30 4.30 -8.57 -22.71
C PRO A 30 4.41 -7.33 -23.60
N VAL A 31 3.46 -6.40 -23.51
CA VAL A 31 3.39 -5.21 -24.38
C VAL A 31 3.70 -3.93 -23.62
N ALA A 32 4.36 -2.99 -24.29
CA ALA A 32 4.80 -1.72 -23.69
C ALA A 32 3.64 -0.87 -23.14
N ARG A 33 2.48 -0.90 -23.81
CA ARG A 33 1.28 -0.19 -23.36
C ARG A 33 0.87 -0.63 -21.95
N ASP A 34 0.83 -1.93 -21.69
CA ASP A 34 0.36 -2.46 -20.41
C ASP A 34 1.34 -2.14 -19.28
N ARG A 35 2.64 -2.03 -19.58
CA ARG A 35 3.64 -1.54 -18.62
C ARG A 35 3.39 -0.06 -18.30
N ALA A 36 3.15 0.75 -19.34
CA ALA A 36 2.89 2.18 -19.20
C ALA A 36 1.61 2.48 -18.40
N MET A 37 0.62 1.58 -18.40
CA MET A 37 -0.59 1.71 -17.57
C MET A 37 -0.33 1.65 -16.06
N ASN A 38 0.90 1.39 -15.61
CA ASN A 38 1.29 1.44 -14.19
C ASN A 38 2.04 2.73 -13.84
N ILE A 39 2.13 3.68 -14.78
CA ILE A 39 2.78 4.98 -14.62
C ILE A 39 1.71 6.06 -14.73
N GLY A 40 1.48 6.81 -13.66
CA GLY A 40 0.53 7.92 -13.59
C GLY A 40 -0.94 7.51 -13.73
N HIS A 41 -1.24 6.22 -13.82
CA HIS A 41 -2.58 5.68 -13.92
C HIS A 41 -2.93 4.89 -12.67
N LEU A 42 -4.06 5.24 -12.06
CA LEU A 42 -4.61 4.57 -10.89
C LEU A 42 -6.06 4.20 -11.20
N SER A 43 -6.38 2.90 -11.19
CA SER A 43 -7.75 2.47 -11.46
C SER A 43 -8.66 2.73 -10.25
N ASN A 44 -9.96 2.93 -10.50
CA ASN A 44 -10.96 3.17 -9.46
C ASN A 44 -11.35 1.91 -8.67
N ARG A 45 -10.35 1.12 -8.28
CA ARG A 45 -10.47 -0.09 -7.46
C ARG A 45 -9.64 -0.01 -6.18
N PHE A 46 -8.75 0.97 -6.09
CA PHE A 46 -7.84 1.14 -4.96
C PHE A 46 -8.50 2.03 -3.91
N LEU A 47 -8.45 1.58 -2.66
CA LEU A 47 -8.71 2.40 -1.49
C LEU A 47 -7.36 2.80 -0.91
N ILE A 48 -7.02 4.10 -0.96
CA ILE A 48 -5.77 4.62 -0.42
C ILE A 48 -6.05 5.12 1.00
N THR A 49 -5.49 4.43 1.99
CA THR A 49 -5.59 4.76 3.41
C THR A 49 -4.47 5.70 3.85
N THR A 50 -3.31 5.61 3.20
CA THR A 50 -2.07 6.23 3.67
C THR A 50 -1.23 6.79 2.51
N LEU A 51 -0.71 8.01 2.64
CA LEU A 51 0.13 8.68 1.63
C LEU A 51 1.64 8.50 1.87
N ASN A 52 2.05 8.27 3.12
CA ASN A 52 3.39 7.86 3.52
C ASN A 52 3.38 7.15 4.88
N GLY A 53 4.25 6.16 5.07
CA GLY A 53 4.45 5.48 6.35
C GLY A 53 5.70 5.99 7.05
N GLY A 54 6.70 6.42 6.27
CA GLY A 54 8.02 6.81 6.77
C GLY A 54 8.02 7.93 7.81
N ASP A 55 7.14 8.92 7.68
CA ASP A 55 7.11 10.07 8.60
C ASP A 55 6.18 9.87 9.81
N SER A 56 5.46 8.74 9.86
CA SER A 56 4.55 8.46 10.97
C SER A 56 5.30 7.86 12.15
N LYS A 57 5.41 8.62 13.25
CA LYS A 57 5.95 8.11 14.53
C LYS A 57 5.12 6.98 15.16
N TYR A 58 3.89 6.78 14.68
CA TYR A 58 2.99 5.75 15.20
C TYR A 58 2.91 4.52 14.29
N LEU A 59 2.98 4.69 12.96
CA LEU A 59 2.83 3.60 11.99
C LEU A 59 4.17 3.14 11.40
N GLY A 60 5.17 4.01 11.34
CA GLY A 60 6.44 3.72 10.66
C GLY A 60 6.25 3.17 9.25
N TRP A 61 7.24 2.40 8.78
CA TRP A 61 7.20 1.75 7.47
C TRP A 61 6.29 0.53 7.39
N TYR A 62 5.60 0.17 8.47
CA TYR A 62 4.75 -1.02 8.47
C TYR A 62 3.38 -0.76 7.83
N TYR A 63 2.96 0.50 7.68
CA TYR A 63 1.70 0.98 7.04
C TYR A 63 0.45 0.26 7.59
N ASP A 64 -0.52 1.01 8.09
CA ASP A 64 -1.82 0.50 8.59
C ASP A 64 -1.77 -0.49 9.78
N TYR A 65 -0.61 -1.07 10.10
CA TYR A 65 -0.31 -1.77 11.34
C TYR A 65 1.10 -1.41 11.80
N ASN A 66 1.30 -1.21 13.10
CA ASN A 66 2.62 -1.14 13.71
C ASN A 66 2.52 -1.72 15.11
N GLN A 67 3.34 -2.72 15.40
CA GLN A 67 3.23 -3.47 16.64
C GLN A 67 4.58 -3.53 17.34
N VAL A 68 4.59 -3.16 18.62
CA VAL A 68 5.76 -3.22 19.49
C VAL A 68 5.40 -4.08 20.68
N TYR A 69 6.18 -5.13 20.92
CA TYR A 69 5.96 -6.07 22.03
C TYR A 69 7.17 -6.12 22.95
N GLN A 70 6.88 -6.18 24.25
CA GLN A 70 7.85 -6.50 25.29
C GLN A 70 7.28 -7.70 26.06
N CYS A 71 8.07 -8.76 26.19
CA CYS A 71 7.58 -10.03 26.71
C CYS A 71 8.66 -10.78 27.50
N ASP A 72 8.26 -11.62 28.45
CA ASP A 72 9.15 -12.48 29.21
C ASP A 72 9.68 -13.67 28.36
N PRO A 73 10.78 -14.35 28.73
CA PRO A 73 11.32 -15.47 27.95
C PRO A 73 10.35 -16.67 27.82
N GLN A 74 10.61 -17.54 26.83
CA GLN A 74 9.85 -18.77 26.52
C GLN A 74 8.42 -18.57 25.98
N LEU A 75 8.27 -17.75 24.94
CA LEU A 75 7.01 -17.61 24.22
C LEU A 75 7.20 -17.53 22.71
N LYS A 76 6.08 -17.64 22.00
CA LYS A 76 5.97 -17.45 20.55
C LYS A 76 4.92 -16.38 20.28
N ILE A 77 5.28 -15.39 19.48
CA ILE A 77 4.35 -14.37 18.98
C ILE A 77 4.08 -14.68 17.51
N GLU A 78 2.80 -14.82 17.16
CA GLU A 78 2.33 -14.88 15.79
C GLU A 78 1.45 -13.66 15.54
N ILE A 79 1.69 -12.98 14.43
CA ILE A 79 0.97 -11.77 14.03
C ILE A 79 0.42 -12.01 12.64
N GLU A 80 -0.88 -11.83 12.49
CA GLU A 80 -1.57 -11.85 11.22
C GLU A 80 -2.29 -10.51 11.05
N ASN A 81 -2.09 -9.86 9.90
CA ASN A 81 -2.70 -8.57 9.59
C ASN A 81 -3.45 -8.72 8.27
N PHE A 82 -4.71 -8.28 8.24
CA PHE A 82 -5.51 -8.21 7.03
C PHE A 82 -6.46 -7.03 7.12
N ALA A 83 -6.77 -6.43 5.96
CA ALA A 83 -7.81 -5.43 5.82
C ALA A 83 -9.00 -6.03 5.08
N GLU A 84 -10.19 -5.90 5.67
CA GLU A 84 -11.46 -6.23 5.01
C GLU A 84 -12.24 -4.94 4.77
N TRP A 85 -12.72 -4.76 3.54
CA TRP A 85 -13.63 -3.69 3.22
C TRP A 85 -14.78 -4.16 2.35
N GLU A 86 -15.95 -3.59 2.60
CA GLU A 86 -17.17 -3.82 1.86
C GLU A 86 -17.77 -2.49 1.38
N PRO A 87 -18.46 -2.47 0.23
CA PRO A 87 -19.21 -1.29 -0.18
C PRO A 87 -20.27 -0.94 0.87
N LEU A 88 -20.46 0.35 1.14
CA LEU A 88 -21.59 0.80 1.94
C LEU A 88 -22.91 0.41 1.26
N GLU A 89 -23.85 -0.13 2.03
CA GLU A 89 -25.22 -0.27 1.56
C GLU A 89 -25.76 1.10 1.14
N LYS A 90 -26.40 1.17 -0.03
CA LYS A 90 -27.10 2.38 -0.45
C LYS A 90 -28.22 2.66 0.56
N LYS A 91 -28.13 3.77 1.27
CA LYS A 91 -29.26 4.32 2.04
C LYS A 91 -30.41 4.70 1.13
#